data_AF-A0A4Y3QKC5-F1
#
_entry.id   AF-A0A4Y3QKC5-F1
#
_cell.length_a   1.000
_cell.length_b   1.000
_cell.length_c   1.000
_cell.angle_alpha   90.00
_cell.angle_beta   90.00
_cell.angle_gamma   90.00
#
_symmetry.space_group_name_H-M   'P 1'
#
loop_
_entity.id
_entity.type
_entity.pdbx_description
1 polymer ?
#
loop_
_entity_poly.entity_id
_entity_poly.type
_entity_poly.pdbx_seq_one_letter_code
_entity_poly.pdbx_strand_id
1 'polypeptide(L)'
;MTKTETETAVYAAGGVVWRHVEGKLRVLLIHRTKYRDLTLPKGKVDPGETLAETAVREIREETGIRVSLGVPVGVSRYRMPSSRTKIVHYWAAEATDAAVRSSTFVPNKEVAAIEWVSLKKARKNLSYPVDIEILDEFTRIVDEGALPTFPIVVLRHGKARPREEWQGSDSARPLTPRGRRQAEAIVGPLLAFGVRRVYSSPAERCVRTATPLAQALGQRINLTEAVSQDAWEQGRADARSLIGERVRARKPVVVSSHRPVLPDILHELALATGTMGGSYLGSASALEPAAFSVVHIPVEHPGAGIVAIETHDPKV
;
A
#
# COMPACT_ATOMS: atom_id res chain seq x y z
N MET A 1 -31.58 -0.09 31.90
CA MET A 1 -31.29 0.31 30.50
C MET A 1 -29.82 0.67 30.40
N THR A 2 -28.97 -0.31 30.10
CA THR A 2 -27.54 -0.12 29.89
C THR A 2 -27.32 0.44 28.49
N LYS A 3 -26.86 1.70 28.42
CA LYS A 3 -26.35 2.31 27.19
C LYS A 3 -25.18 1.46 26.70
N THR A 4 -25.37 0.73 25.61
CA THR A 4 -24.29 0.17 24.81
C THR A 4 -23.58 1.35 24.14
N GLU A 5 -22.67 2.00 24.85
CA GLU A 5 -21.70 2.89 24.21
C GLU A 5 -20.88 2.03 23.25
N THR A 6 -21.07 2.27 21.96
CA THR A 6 -20.24 1.70 20.91
C THR A 6 -18.80 2.14 21.15
N GLU A 7 -17.97 1.25 21.70
CA GLU A 7 -16.53 1.42 21.86
C GLU A 7 -15.90 1.71 20.48
N THR A 8 -15.80 2.98 20.11
CA THR A 8 -15.22 3.38 18.83
C THR A 8 -13.72 3.15 18.91
N ALA A 9 -13.20 2.20 18.13
CA ALA A 9 -11.76 1.92 18.08
C ALA A 9 -10.95 3.18 17.71
N VAL A 10 -9.72 3.28 18.23
CA VAL A 10 -8.74 4.27 17.77
C VAL A 10 -7.82 3.59 16.78
N TYR A 11 -7.87 4.04 15.53
CA TYR A 11 -6.97 3.57 14.48
C TYR A 11 -5.67 4.36 14.47
N ALA A 12 -4.59 3.65 14.21
CA ALA A 12 -3.25 4.16 14.08
C ALA A 12 -2.49 3.34 13.03
N ALA A 13 -1.43 3.91 12.50
CA ALA A 13 -0.56 3.22 11.55
C ALA A 13 0.88 3.67 11.69
N GLY A 14 1.79 2.82 11.25
CA GLY A 14 3.23 3.02 11.37
C GLY A 14 4.00 1.99 10.56
N GLY A 15 5.26 1.75 10.91
CA GLY A 15 6.04 0.75 10.19
C GLY A 15 7.30 0.27 10.88
N VAL A 16 7.75 -0.89 10.44
CA VAL A 16 9.11 -1.37 10.71
C VAL A 16 10.01 -0.75 9.65
N VAL A 17 10.61 0.39 10.00
CA VAL A 17 11.52 1.11 9.11
C VAL A 17 12.87 0.42 9.17
N TRP A 18 13.40 -0.01 8.01
CA TRP A 18 14.60 -0.82 7.93
C TRP A 18 15.58 -0.31 6.86
N ARG A 19 16.86 -0.70 6.98
CA ARG A 19 17.90 -0.44 5.98
C ARG A 19 19.04 -1.45 6.12
N HIS A 20 19.89 -1.54 5.11
CA HIS A 20 21.19 -2.18 5.23
C HIS A 20 22.26 -1.18 5.67
N VAL A 21 23.10 -1.57 6.63
CA VAL A 21 24.32 -0.84 7.03
C VAL A 21 25.45 -1.85 7.02
N GLU A 22 26.44 -1.64 6.15
CA GLU A 22 27.59 -2.57 5.99
C GLU A 22 27.13 -4.01 5.76
N GLY A 23 26.14 -4.19 4.89
CA GLY A 23 25.55 -5.50 4.56
C GLY A 23 24.69 -6.13 5.65
N LYS A 24 24.46 -5.44 6.79
CA LYS A 24 23.64 -5.95 7.89
C LYS A 24 22.33 -5.19 7.99
N LEU A 25 21.22 -5.93 8.08
CA LEU A 25 19.91 -5.34 8.30
C LEU A 25 19.84 -4.64 9.67
N ARG A 26 19.29 -3.43 9.66
CA ARG A 26 19.00 -2.60 10.83
C ARG A 26 17.56 -2.14 10.77
N VAL A 27 16.91 -2.06 11.93
CA VAL A 27 15.58 -1.48 12.11
C VAL A 27 15.68 -0.21 12.95
N LEU A 28 14.76 0.72 12.72
CA LEU A 28 14.69 2.00 13.42
C LEU A 28 13.77 1.89 14.63
N LEU A 29 14.28 2.28 15.79
CA LEU A 29 13.48 2.52 16.99
C LEU A 29 13.43 4.01 17.29
N ILE A 30 12.32 4.45 17.89
CA ILE A 30 12.15 5.80 18.41
C ILE A 30 12.10 5.78 19.94
N HIS A 31 12.73 6.78 20.56
CA HIS A 31 12.72 7.00 22.01
C HIS A 31 11.70 8.11 22.31
N ARG A 32 10.57 7.80 22.96
CA ARG A 32 9.52 8.82 23.16
C ARG A 32 9.76 9.58 24.45
N THR A 33 9.82 10.90 24.36
CA THR A 33 10.18 11.81 25.46
C THR A 33 9.23 11.67 26.65
N LYS A 34 7.93 11.61 26.39
CA LYS A 34 6.88 11.61 27.43
C LYS A 34 6.84 10.32 28.23
N TYR A 35 7.04 9.19 27.58
CA TYR A 35 6.85 7.86 28.19
C TYR A 35 8.18 7.19 28.56
N ARG A 36 9.30 7.71 28.04
CA ARG A 36 10.64 7.14 28.21
C ARG A 36 10.70 5.67 27.80
N ASP A 37 9.98 5.34 26.73
CA ASP A 37 9.88 4.01 26.13
C ASP A 37 10.57 3.98 24.75
N LEU A 38 10.85 2.77 24.27
CA LEU A 38 11.31 2.51 22.91
C LEU A 38 10.21 1.78 22.15
N THR A 39 9.82 2.34 21.01
CA THR A 39 8.76 1.76 20.17
C THR A 39 9.14 1.81 18.69
N LEU A 40 8.35 1.12 17.88
CA LEU A 40 8.30 1.37 16.44
C LEU A 40 7.58 2.72 16.15
N PRO A 41 7.95 3.43 15.07
CA PRO A 41 7.30 4.67 14.68
C PRO A 41 5.86 4.41 14.23
N LYS A 42 4.91 5.19 14.78
CA LYS A 42 3.47 5.07 14.55
C LYS A 42 2.72 6.25 15.18
N GLY A 43 1.58 6.59 14.60
CA GLY A 43 0.65 7.51 15.24
C GLY A 43 -0.78 7.35 14.74
N LYS A 44 -1.64 8.28 15.14
CA LYS A 44 -3.09 8.12 14.97
C LYS A 44 -3.50 8.53 13.56
N VAL A 45 -4.56 7.89 13.07
CA VAL A 45 -5.17 8.28 11.80
C VAL A 45 -5.87 9.61 11.97
N ASP A 46 -5.53 10.57 11.11
CA ASP A 46 -6.19 11.87 11.07
C ASP A 46 -7.53 11.79 10.30
N PRO A 47 -8.48 12.72 10.56
CA PRO A 47 -9.74 12.75 9.83
C PRO A 47 -9.53 12.80 8.31
N GLY A 48 -10.12 11.84 7.60
CA GLY A 48 -10.02 11.72 6.14
C GLY A 48 -8.82 10.92 5.63
N GLU A 49 -7.83 10.62 6.48
CA GLU A 49 -6.60 9.92 6.09
C GLU A 49 -6.79 8.40 6.02
N THR A 50 -6.17 7.72 5.06
CA THR A 50 -6.06 6.25 5.03
C THR A 50 -4.95 5.74 5.95
N LEU A 51 -5.00 4.46 6.34
CA LEU A 51 -3.93 3.87 7.17
C LEU A 51 -2.56 3.94 6.48
N ALA A 52 -2.50 3.77 5.16
CA ALA A 52 -1.26 3.86 4.39
C ALA A 52 -0.68 5.28 4.39
N GLU A 53 -1.53 6.30 4.20
CA GLU A 53 -1.11 7.70 4.33
C GLU A 53 -0.63 8.03 5.74
N THR A 54 -1.37 7.60 6.76
CA THR A 54 -0.99 7.75 8.17
C THR A 54 0.37 7.13 8.43
N ALA A 55 0.64 5.91 7.97
CA ALA A 55 1.93 5.25 8.18
C ALA A 55 3.09 6.08 7.63
N VAL A 56 3.00 6.56 6.38
CA VAL A 56 4.09 7.34 5.77
C VAL A 56 4.24 8.73 6.39
N ARG A 57 3.13 9.38 6.79
CA ARG A 57 3.14 10.67 7.48
C ARG A 57 3.82 10.53 8.84
N GLU A 58 3.36 9.59 9.67
CA GLU A 58 3.85 9.38 11.03
C GLU A 58 5.32 8.98 11.05
N ILE A 59 5.73 8.06 10.15
CA ILE A 59 7.16 7.73 9.99
C ILE A 59 7.96 8.99 9.68
N ARG A 60 7.49 9.85 8.77
CA ARG A 60 8.19 11.10 8.44
C ARG A 60 8.22 12.10 9.61
N GLU A 61 7.12 12.26 10.33
CA GLU A 61 7.00 13.19 11.45
C GLU A 61 7.91 12.79 12.62
N GLU A 62 7.92 11.50 12.97
CA GLU A 62 8.69 10.99 14.10
C GLU A 62 10.18 10.79 13.78
N THR A 63 10.53 10.56 12.51
CA THR A 63 11.90 10.14 12.13
C THR A 63 12.58 11.02 11.10
N GLY A 64 11.87 12.00 10.52
CA GLY A 64 12.36 12.83 9.42
C GLY A 64 12.60 12.09 8.10
N ILE A 65 12.42 10.76 8.06
CA ILE A 65 12.74 9.92 6.90
C ILE A 65 11.51 9.76 6.02
N ARG A 66 11.67 10.01 4.72
CA ARG A 66 10.64 9.74 3.71
C ARG A 66 10.76 8.29 3.25
N VAL A 67 9.66 7.56 3.29
CA VAL A 67 9.60 6.14 2.89
C VAL A 67 8.46 5.91 1.92
N SER A 68 8.52 4.77 1.23
CA SER A 68 7.37 4.14 0.60
C SER A 68 7.10 2.82 1.32
N LEU A 69 5.82 2.45 1.43
CA LEU A 69 5.42 1.21 2.09
C LEU A 69 5.71 0.01 1.18
N GLY A 70 6.31 -1.02 1.78
CA GLY A 70 6.41 -2.37 1.24
C GLY A 70 5.29 -3.25 1.80
N VAL A 71 5.61 -4.53 2.02
CA VAL A 71 4.65 -5.53 2.50
C VAL A 71 4.03 -5.15 3.87
N PRO A 72 2.73 -5.42 4.10
CA PRO A 72 2.15 -5.34 5.44
C PRO A 72 2.83 -6.33 6.37
N VAL A 73 3.16 -5.89 7.59
CA VAL A 73 3.82 -6.72 8.61
C VAL A 73 2.79 -7.28 9.58
N GLY A 74 1.89 -6.46 10.12
CA GLY A 74 0.93 -6.96 11.09
C GLY A 74 0.05 -5.89 11.72
N VAL A 75 -0.83 -6.33 12.62
CA VAL A 75 -1.77 -5.46 13.33
C VAL A 75 -1.75 -5.74 14.83
N SER A 76 -1.34 -4.74 15.61
CA SER A 76 -1.40 -4.79 17.07
C SER A 76 -2.77 -4.31 17.56
N ARG A 77 -3.34 -5.00 18.56
CA ARG A 77 -4.61 -4.62 19.21
C ARG A 77 -4.46 -4.63 20.72
N TYR A 78 -4.75 -3.50 21.36
CA TYR A 78 -4.69 -3.41 22.83
C TYR A 78 -5.68 -2.39 23.38
N ARG A 79 -6.12 -2.61 24.63
CA ARG A 79 -7.06 -1.73 25.32
C ARG A 79 -6.32 -0.54 25.91
N MET A 80 -6.81 0.67 25.64
CA MET A 80 -6.25 1.89 26.24
C MET A 80 -6.83 2.14 27.64
N PRO A 81 -6.20 2.99 28.47
CA PRO A 81 -6.75 3.42 29.76
C PRO A 81 -8.16 4.02 29.65
N SER A 82 -8.52 4.59 28.49
CA SER A 82 -9.85 5.12 28.20
C SER A 82 -10.89 4.03 27.83
N SER A 83 -10.63 2.75 28.10
CA SER A 83 -11.42 1.57 27.70
C SER A 83 -11.57 1.31 26.19
N ARG A 84 -11.30 2.29 25.34
CA ARG A 84 -11.29 2.14 23.88
C ARG A 84 -10.18 1.19 23.41
N THR A 85 -10.48 0.37 22.42
CA THR A 85 -9.49 -0.48 21.73
C THR A 85 -8.67 0.36 20.77
N LYS A 86 -7.34 0.27 20.86
CA LYS A 86 -6.42 0.82 19.86
C LYS A 86 -5.97 -0.28 18.91
N ILE A 87 -6.04 0.02 17.61
CA ILE A 87 -5.66 -0.88 16.52
C ILE A 87 -4.59 -0.18 15.70
N VAL A 88 -3.41 -0.79 15.60
CA VAL A 88 -2.26 -0.22 14.89
C VAL A 88 -1.84 -1.13 13.75
N HIS A 89 -1.81 -0.61 12.52
CA HIS A 89 -1.33 -1.35 11.35
C HIS A 89 0.12 -0.97 11.03
N TYR A 90 0.94 -1.97 10.72
CA TYR A 90 2.36 -1.79 10.41
C TYR A 90 2.71 -2.33 9.04
N TRP A 91 3.55 -1.60 8.31
CA TRP A 91 4.17 -2.02 7.06
C TRP A 91 5.70 -2.05 7.19
N ALA A 92 6.36 -2.88 6.38
CA ALA A 92 7.78 -2.78 6.18
C ALA A 92 8.06 -1.53 5.34
N ALA A 93 9.05 -0.72 5.73
CA ALA A 93 9.40 0.50 5.02
C ALA A 93 10.91 0.63 4.88
N GLU A 94 11.41 0.56 3.65
CA GLU A 94 12.84 0.70 3.40
C GLU A 94 13.26 2.18 3.46
N ALA A 95 14.20 2.49 4.34
CA ALA A 95 14.88 3.77 4.39
C ALA A 95 16.11 3.73 3.48
N THR A 96 15.94 4.19 2.24
CA THR A 96 17.07 4.32 1.30
C THR A 96 18.15 5.24 1.87
N ASP A 97 19.41 5.02 1.48
CA ASP A 97 20.51 5.87 1.94
C ASP A 97 20.31 7.36 1.59
N ALA A 98 19.66 7.64 0.45
CA ALA A 98 19.28 9.01 0.08
C ALA A 98 18.27 9.59 1.07
N ALA A 99 17.24 8.83 1.44
CA ALA A 99 16.22 9.26 2.40
C ALA A 99 16.81 9.50 3.80
N VAL A 100 17.74 8.64 4.25
CA VAL A 100 18.45 8.82 5.52
C VAL A 100 19.32 10.08 5.50
N ARG A 101 20.09 10.32 4.43
CA ARG A 101 20.90 11.54 4.29
C ARG A 101 20.07 12.81 4.25
N SER A 102 18.87 12.75 3.68
CA SER A 102 17.92 13.86 3.64
C SER A 102 17.01 13.94 4.87
N SER A 103 17.23 13.10 5.90
CA SER A 103 16.37 13.10 7.08
C SER A 103 16.38 14.47 7.75
N THR A 104 15.19 14.94 8.10
CA THR A 104 14.99 16.22 8.81
C THR A 104 14.72 16.02 10.30
N PHE A 105 15.08 14.86 10.86
CA PHE A 105 14.80 14.59 12.26
C PHE A 105 15.51 15.57 13.19
N VAL A 106 14.74 16.17 14.09
CA VAL A 106 15.23 16.94 15.20
C VAL A 106 14.49 16.46 16.45
N PRO A 107 15.20 16.11 17.54
CA PRO A 107 14.58 15.79 18.81
C PRO A 107 13.53 16.83 19.22
N ASN A 108 12.37 16.37 19.65
CA ASN A 108 11.25 17.22 20.01
C ASN A 108 10.53 16.69 21.26
N LYS A 109 9.39 17.32 21.61
CA LYS A 109 8.63 16.97 22.82
C LYS A 109 7.99 15.57 22.76
N GLU A 110 7.92 14.97 21.58
CA GLU A 110 7.37 13.64 21.36
C GLU A 110 8.45 12.58 21.23
N VAL A 111 9.46 12.82 20.38
CA VAL A 111 10.57 11.89 20.11
C VAL A 111 11.90 12.53 20.51
N ALA A 112 12.56 11.93 21.51
CA ALA A 112 13.85 12.40 22.04
C ALA A 112 15.04 11.96 21.19
N ALA A 113 14.95 10.78 20.58
CA ALA A 113 16.02 10.22 19.76
C ALA A 113 15.47 9.12 18.82
N ILE A 114 16.22 8.83 17.77
CA ILE A 114 16.01 7.66 16.91
C ILE A 114 17.29 6.81 16.88
N GLU A 115 17.16 5.50 16.80
CA GLU A 115 18.29 4.57 16.84
C GLU A 115 18.15 3.43 15.83
N TRP A 116 19.19 3.21 15.03
CA TRP A 116 19.31 2.05 14.15
C TRP A 116 19.93 0.88 14.90
N VAL A 117 19.21 -0.24 15.02
CA VAL A 117 19.63 -1.40 15.81
C VAL A 117 19.49 -2.72 15.03
N SER A 118 20.18 -3.77 15.47
CA SER A 118 19.94 -5.12 14.96
C SER A 118 18.57 -5.65 15.39
N LEU A 119 18.02 -6.63 14.68
CA LEU A 119 16.77 -7.32 15.08
C LEU A 119 16.86 -7.87 16.52
N LYS A 120 17.99 -8.52 16.87
CA LYS A 120 18.24 -9.02 18.22
C LYS A 120 18.20 -7.92 19.29
N LYS A 121 18.79 -6.75 19.00
CA LYS A 121 18.78 -5.62 19.94
C LYS A 121 17.40 -4.97 20.01
N ALA A 122 16.69 -4.85 18.89
CA ALA A 122 15.32 -4.35 18.87
C ALA A 122 14.39 -5.21 19.71
N ARG A 123 14.42 -6.53 19.52
CA ARG A 123 13.62 -7.49 20.30
C ARG A 123 13.88 -7.39 21.80
N LYS A 124 15.13 -7.15 22.20
CA LYS A 124 15.51 -6.97 23.61
C LYS A 124 15.02 -5.64 24.21
N ASN A 125 14.97 -4.58 23.41
CA ASN A 125 14.83 -3.22 23.91
C ASN A 125 13.44 -2.60 23.71
N LEU A 126 12.63 -3.13 22.79
CA LEU A 126 11.24 -2.68 22.60
C LEU A 126 10.47 -2.81 23.92
N SER A 127 9.77 -1.74 24.30
CA SER A 127 9.15 -1.63 25.62
C SER A 127 7.82 -2.38 25.72
N TYR A 128 7.20 -2.73 24.59
CA TYR A 128 5.87 -3.33 24.56
C TYR A 128 5.85 -4.68 23.83
N PRO A 129 5.23 -5.72 24.42
CA PRO A 129 5.09 -7.04 23.77
C PRO A 129 4.44 -6.96 22.39
N VAL A 130 3.46 -6.08 22.19
CA VAL A 130 2.79 -5.93 20.90
C VAL A 130 3.69 -5.40 19.79
N ASP A 131 4.71 -4.59 20.09
CA ASP A 131 5.70 -4.15 19.10
C ASP A 131 6.72 -5.27 18.82
N ILE A 132 6.98 -6.12 19.82
CA ILE A 132 7.85 -7.29 19.70
C ILE A 132 7.22 -8.34 18.76
N GLU A 133 5.91 -8.57 18.86
CA GLU A 133 5.18 -9.45 17.92
C GLU A 133 5.28 -8.96 16.48
N ILE A 134 5.16 -7.65 16.26
CA ILE A 134 5.34 -7.03 14.93
C ILE A 134 6.77 -7.20 14.43
N LEU A 135 7.77 -7.05 15.30
CA LEU A 135 9.17 -7.27 14.94
C LEU A 135 9.47 -8.74 14.61
N ASP A 136 8.86 -9.69 15.30
CA ASP A 136 9.02 -11.12 15.03
C ASP A 136 8.46 -11.49 13.67
N GLU A 137 7.28 -10.97 13.34
CA GLU A 137 6.68 -11.17 12.03
C GLU A 137 7.52 -10.52 10.92
N PHE A 138 8.04 -9.31 11.15
CA PHE A 138 9.01 -8.70 10.23
C PHE A 138 10.27 -9.57 10.07
N THR A 139 10.77 -10.17 11.14
CA THR A 139 11.94 -11.06 11.10
C THR A 139 11.65 -12.31 10.26
N ARG A 140 10.45 -12.90 10.38
CA ARG A 140 10.01 -14.02 9.54
C ARG A 140 10.04 -13.65 8.05
N ILE A 141 9.51 -12.48 7.69
CA ILE A 141 9.52 -11.96 6.31
C ILE A 141 10.97 -11.79 5.79
N VAL A 142 11.89 -11.30 6.64
CA VAL A 142 13.31 -11.18 6.30
C VAL A 142 13.96 -12.55 6.07
N ASP A 143 13.73 -13.51 6.98
CA ASP A 143 14.32 -14.84 6.92
C ASP A 143 13.82 -15.65 5.69
N GLU A 144 12.62 -15.35 5.20
CA GLU A 144 12.06 -15.89 3.96
C GLU A 144 12.64 -15.24 2.69
N GLY A 145 13.51 -14.24 2.82
CA GLY A 145 14.11 -13.53 1.69
C GLY A 145 13.10 -12.69 0.91
N ALA A 146 12.02 -12.25 1.56
CA ALA A 146 10.90 -11.59 0.91
C ALA A 146 11.04 -10.05 0.78
N LEU A 147 12.16 -9.46 1.26
CA LEU A 147 12.43 -8.02 1.19
C LEU A 147 13.69 -7.70 0.36
N PRO A 148 13.77 -6.52 -0.29
CA PRO A 148 12.68 -5.55 -0.45
C PRO A 148 11.60 -6.05 -1.41
N THR A 149 10.39 -5.50 -1.30
CA THR A 149 9.31 -5.72 -2.27
C THR A 149 9.09 -4.51 -3.17
N PHE A 150 8.50 -4.73 -4.35
CA PHE A 150 7.91 -3.68 -5.16
C PHE A 150 6.43 -3.98 -5.41
N PRO A 151 5.55 -2.95 -5.44
CA PRO A 151 4.13 -3.17 -5.67
C PRO A 151 3.75 -3.11 -7.15
N ILE A 152 2.91 -4.04 -7.59
CA ILE A 152 2.04 -3.86 -8.75
C ILE A 152 0.62 -3.66 -8.24
N VAL A 153 0.06 -2.47 -8.50
CA VAL A 153 -1.26 -2.10 -8.04
C VAL A 153 -2.29 -2.34 -9.13
N VAL A 154 -3.32 -3.11 -8.82
CA VAL A 154 -4.47 -3.36 -9.70
C VAL A 154 -5.62 -2.47 -9.25
N LEU A 155 -6.03 -1.53 -10.11
CA LEU A 155 -6.99 -0.48 -9.79
C LEU A 155 -8.26 -0.64 -10.63
N ARG A 156 -9.43 -0.75 -9.99
CA ARG A 156 -10.70 -0.61 -10.69
C ARG A 156 -11.00 0.86 -10.96
N HIS A 157 -11.49 1.21 -12.14
CA HIS A 157 -11.96 2.57 -12.38
C HIS A 157 -13.04 3.03 -11.36
N GLY A 158 -13.14 4.34 -11.12
CA GLY A 158 -14.14 4.96 -10.27
C GLY A 158 -15.57 4.83 -10.81
N LYS A 159 -16.55 5.24 -10.01
CA LYS A 159 -17.97 5.14 -10.36
C LYS A 159 -18.28 5.92 -11.65
N ALA A 160 -18.57 5.20 -12.73
CA ALA A 160 -19.02 5.74 -14.01
C ALA A 160 -20.56 5.86 -14.08
N ARG A 161 -21.07 6.64 -15.04
CA ARG A 161 -22.52 6.73 -15.31
C ARG A 161 -23.09 5.33 -15.58
N PRO A 162 -24.36 5.03 -15.29
CA PRO A 162 -24.98 3.75 -15.67
C PRO A 162 -24.88 3.50 -17.18
N ARG A 163 -24.83 2.22 -17.60
CA ARG A 163 -24.70 1.87 -19.02
C ARG A 163 -25.97 2.21 -19.79
N GLU A 164 -27.10 1.95 -19.16
CA GLU A 164 -28.45 2.06 -19.67
C GLU A 164 -28.83 3.53 -19.95
N GLU A 165 -28.18 4.47 -19.27
CA GLU A 165 -28.40 5.92 -19.41
C GLU A 165 -27.39 6.60 -20.35
N TRP A 166 -26.43 5.85 -20.92
CA TRP A 166 -25.37 6.40 -21.75
C TRP A 166 -25.63 6.14 -23.23
N GLN A 167 -25.69 7.22 -24.01
CA GLN A 167 -26.04 7.19 -25.44
C GLN A 167 -24.81 7.06 -26.38
N GLY A 168 -23.59 7.13 -25.84
CA GLY A 168 -22.34 6.97 -26.60
C GLY A 168 -21.77 5.56 -26.52
N SER A 169 -20.55 5.36 -27.05
CA SER A 169 -19.82 4.10 -26.87
C SER A 169 -19.51 3.85 -25.39
N ASP A 170 -19.55 2.60 -24.92
CA ASP A 170 -19.23 2.30 -23.51
C ASP A 170 -17.82 2.79 -23.13
N SER A 171 -16.86 2.74 -24.06
CA SER A 171 -15.49 3.24 -23.87
C SER A 171 -15.42 4.74 -23.57
N ALA A 172 -16.35 5.55 -24.08
CA ALA A 172 -16.44 6.99 -23.81
C ALA A 172 -17.26 7.34 -22.56
N ARG A 173 -17.74 6.34 -21.80
CA ARG A 173 -18.61 6.59 -20.64
C ARG A 173 -17.83 7.28 -19.51
N PRO A 174 -18.25 8.49 -19.05
CA PRO A 174 -17.47 9.28 -18.11
C PRO A 174 -17.70 8.85 -16.65
N LEU A 175 -16.82 9.33 -15.78
CA LEU A 175 -17.02 9.27 -14.33
C LEU A 175 -18.20 10.13 -13.88
N THR A 176 -18.91 9.65 -12.86
CA THR A 176 -19.88 10.46 -12.10
C THR A 176 -19.15 11.50 -11.22
N PRO A 177 -19.85 12.50 -10.64
CA PRO A 177 -19.26 13.35 -9.60
C PRO A 177 -18.65 12.58 -8.43
N ARG A 178 -19.29 11.49 -7.98
CA ARG A 178 -18.72 10.58 -6.96
C ARG A 178 -17.46 9.89 -7.46
N GLY A 179 -17.47 9.40 -8.70
CA GLY A 179 -16.30 8.77 -9.33
C GLY A 179 -15.10 9.70 -9.45
N ARG A 180 -15.33 11.01 -9.68
CA ARG A 180 -14.27 12.02 -9.67
C ARG A 180 -13.68 12.21 -8.28
N ARG A 181 -14.50 12.35 -7.23
CA ARG A 181 -14.00 12.43 -5.84
C ARG A 181 -13.25 11.16 -5.43
N GLN A 182 -13.72 10.00 -5.87
CA GLN A 182 -13.02 8.72 -5.68
C GLN A 182 -11.62 8.73 -6.32
N ALA A 183 -11.50 9.26 -7.54
CA ALA A 183 -10.21 9.36 -8.24
C ALA A 183 -9.20 10.27 -7.50
N GLU A 184 -9.68 11.34 -6.88
CA GLU A 184 -8.84 12.20 -6.02
C GLU A 184 -8.44 11.48 -4.73
N ALA A 185 -9.38 10.80 -4.08
CA ALA A 185 -9.18 10.17 -2.77
C ALA A 185 -8.14 9.04 -2.78
N ILE A 186 -7.90 8.39 -3.92
CA ILE A 186 -6.91 7.31 -4.03
C ILE A 186 -5.49 7.80 -4.28
N VAL A 187 -5.26 9.09 -4.55
CA VAL A 187 -3.93 9.61 -4.88
C VAL A 187 -2.96 9.41 -3.71
N GLY A 188 -3.34 9.87 -2.52
CA GLY A 188 -2.53 9.75 -1.31
C GLY A 188 -2.09 8.32 -0.98
N PRO A 189 -3.01 7.34 -0.84
CA PRO A 189 -2.60 5.97 -0.55
C PRO A 189 -1.80 5.32 -1.68
N LEU A 190 -2.05 5.63 -2.96
CA LEU A 190 -1.23 5.12 -4.07
C LEU A 190 0.20 5.68 -4.05
N LEU A 191 0.36 6.95 -3.63
CA LEU A 191 1.68 7.56 -3.42
C LEU A 191 2.40 6.96 -2.20
N ALA A 192 1.67 6.55 -1.15
CA ALA A 192 2.25 5.89 0.01
C ALA A 192 2.99 4.58 -0.35
N PHE A 193 2.50 3.85 -1.35
CA PHE A 193 3.17 2.65 -1.90
C PHE A 193 4.26 2.97 -2.94
N GLY A 194 4.60 4.24 -3.15
CA GLY A 194 5.73 4.64 -3.99
C GLY A 194 5.55 4.38 -5.49
N VAL A 195 4.31 4.29 -5.97
CA VAL A 195 3.98 4.13 -7.40
C VAL A 195 4.66 5.21 -8.23
N ARG A 196 5.25 4.84 -9.37
CA ARG A 196 5.97 5.78 -10.25
C ARG A 196 5.47 5.82 -11.68
N ARG A 197 4.60 4.89 -12.06
CA ARG A 197 4.09 4.75 -13.42
C ARG A 197 2.65 4.30 -13.41
N VAL A 198 1.92 4.73 -14.44
CA VAL A 198 0.49 4.45 -14.60
C VAL A 198 0.27 3.82 -15.97
N TYR A 199 -0.35 2.65 -15.98
CA TYR A 199 -0.96 2.01 -17.14
C TYR A 199 -2.47 2.03 -16.99
N SER A 200 -3.19 2.24 -18.08
CA SER A 200 -4.65 2.29 -18.04
C SER A 200 -5.26 1.74 -19.31
N SER A 201 -6.42 1.09 -19.19
CA SER A 201 -7.32 0.92 -20.32
C SER A 201 -7.64 2.29 -20.94
N PRO A 202 -7.75 2.39 -22.27
CA PRO A 202 -8.07 3.65 -22.94
C PRO A 202 -9.50 4.16 -22.70
N ALA A 203 -10.37 3.37 -22.08
CA ALA A 203 -11.72 3.81 -21.72
C ALA A 203 -11.68 5.04 -20.82
N GLU A 204 -12.51 6.05 -21.11
CA GLU A 204 -12.48 7.36 -20.46
C GLU A 204 -12.55 7.25 -18.93
N ARG A 205 -13.45 6.41 -18.40
CA ARG A 205 -13.54 6.16 -16.96
C ARG A 205 -12.23 5.69 -16.32
N CYS A 206 -11.44 4.84 -16.98
CA CYS A 206 -10.16 4.36 -16.46
C CYS A 206 -9.13 5.50 -16.49
N VAL A 207 -9.02 6.18 -17.64
CA VAL A 207 -8.10 7.32 -17.81
C VAL A 207 -8.39 8.41 -16.79
N ARG A 208 -9.66 8.81 -16.63
CA ARG A 208 -10.08 9.84 -15.67
C ARG A 208 -9.86 9.42 -14.22
N THR A 209 -9.97 8.13 -13.90
CA THR A 209 -9.66 7.63 -12.55
C THR A 209 -8.18 7.76 -12.23
N ALA A 210 -7.31 7.50 -13.21
CA ALA A 210 -5.87 7.53 -13.02
C ALA A 210 -5.24 8.92 -13.25
N THR A 211 -6.00 9.89 -13.76
CA THR A 211 -5.51 11.24 -14.10
C THR A 211 -4.96 12.00 -12.89
N PRO A 212 -5.65 12.07 -11.72
CA PRO A 212 -5.11 12.79 -10.57
C PRO A 212 -3.76 12.23 -10.09
N LEU A 213 -3.63 10.90 -10.07
CA LEU A 213 -2.35 10.26 -9.73
C LEU A 213 -1.25 10.61 -10.75
N ALA A 214 -1.56 10.54 -12.04
CA ALA A 214 -0.58 10.86 -13.09
C ALA A 214 -0.08 12.31 -12.98
N GLN A 215 -0.98 13.24 -12.66
CA GLN A 215 -0.65 14.64 -12.40
C GLN A 215 0.23 14.80 -11.16
N ALA A 216 -0.11 14.15 -10.04
CA ALA A 216 0.69 14.19 -8.82
C ALA A 216 2.10 13.62 -9.02
N LEU A 217 2.25 12.63 -9.91
CA LEU A 217 3.55 12.06 -10.28
C LEU A 217 4.32 12.88 -11.33
N GLY A 218 3.67 13.85 -12.00
CA GLY A 218 4.23 14.52 -13.17
C GLY A 218 4.50 13.56 -14.34
N GLN A 219 3.71 12.49 -14.47
CA GLN A 219 3.89 11.43 -15.47
C GLN A 219 2.72 11.36 -16.43
N ARG A 220 2.95 10.78 -17.63
CA ARG A 220 1.88 10.44 -18.58
C ARG A 220 1.26 9.09 -18.23
N ILE A 221 -0.02 8.92 -18.57
CA ILE A 221 -0.70 7.64 -18.52
C ILE A 221 -0.31 6.83 -19.77
N ASN A 222 0.13 5.60 -19.58
CA ASN A 222 0.43 4.67 -20.66
C ASN A 222 -0.86 3.93 -21.01
N LEU A 223 -1.50 4.31 -22.12
CA LEU A 223 -2.73 3.68 -22.58
C LEU A 223 -2.41 2.34 -23.24
N THR A 224 -3.18 1.30 -22.92
CA THR A 224 -2.99 -0.03 -23.52
C THR A 224 -4.30 -0.81 -23.61
N GLU A 225 -4.52 -1.44 -24.77
CA GLU A 225 -5.62 -2.37 -24.99
C GLU A 225 -5.45 -3.69 -24.23
N ALA A 226 -4.22 -4.00 -23.77
CA ALA A 226 -3.90 -5.23 -23.05
C ALA A 226 -4.78 -5.46 -21.80
N VAL A 227 -5.30 -4.39 -21.21
CA VAL A 227 -6.19 -4.43 -20.04
C VAL A 227 -7.51 -3.70 -20.28
N SER A 228 -7.93 -3.54 -21.54
CA SER A 228 -9.23 -2.95 -21.86
C SER A 228 -10.35 -3.98 -21.82
N GLN A 229 -11.57 -3.54 -21.48
CA GLN A 229 -12.73 -4.41 -21.51
C GLN A 229 -13.10 -4.79 -22.94
N ASP A 230 -13.05 -3.85 -23.89
CA ASP A 230 -13.44 -4.11 -25.28
C ASP A 230 -12.52 -5.16 -25.94
N ALA A 231 -11.21 -5.10 -25.69
CA ALA A 231 -10.29 -6.12 -26.16
C ALA A 231 -10.51 -7.45 -25.43
N TRP A 232 -10.83 -7.42 -24.13
CA TRP A 232 -11.11 -8.63 -23.35
C TRP A 232 -12.36 -9.37 -23.86
N GLU A 233 -13.46 -8.64 -24.12
CA GLU A 233 -14.71 -9.20 -24.67
C GLU A 233 -14.50 -9.83 -26.06
N GLN A 234 -13.50 -9.36 -26.80
CA GLN A 234 -13.15 -9.87 -28.13
C GLN A 234 -12.05 -10.92 -28.11
N GLY A 235 -11.54 -11.32 -26.94
CA GLY A 235 -10.43 -12.28 -26.81
C GLY A 235 -9.08 -11.75 -27.31
N ARG A 236 -8.93 -10.42 -27.41
CA ARG A 236 -7.73 -9.71 -27.89
C ARG A 236 -6.92 -9.04 -26.78
N ALA A 237 -7.41 -9.04 -25.54
CA ALA A 237 -6.64 -8.53 -24.41
C ALA A 237 -5.40 -9.40 -24.17
N ASP A 238 -4.31 -8.78 -23.72
CA ASP A 238 -3.02 -9.43 -23.48
C ASP A 238 -2.42 -8.96 -22.15
N ALA A 239 -3.19 -9.20 -21.08
CA ALA A 239 -2.75 -8.89 -19.72
C ALA A 239 -1.43 -9.62 -19.40
N ARG A 240 -1.24 -10.84 -19.93
CA ARG A 240 -0.03 -11.65 -19.76
C ARG A 240 1.24 -10.91 -20.16
N SER A 241 1.29 -10.36 -21.37
CA SER A 241 2.48 -9.64 -21.84
C SER A 241 2.77 -8.40 -20.98
N LEU A 242 1.74 -7.59 -20.70
CA LEU A 242 1.88 -6.39 -19.88
C LEU A 242 2.39 -6.75 -18.47
N ILE A 243 1.75 -7.71 -17.81
CA ILE A 243 2.09 -8.09 -16.44
C ILE A 243 3.47 -8.73 -16.37
N GLY A 244 3.81 -9.63 -17.30
CA GLY A 244 5.16 -10.19 -17.39
C GLY A 244 6.23 -9.10 -17.57
N GLU A 245 5.95 -8.08 -18.39
CA GLU A 245 6.83 -6.92 -18.56
C GLU A 245 6.98 -6.10 -17.27
N ARG A 246 5.90 -5.93 -16.48
CA ARG A 246 5.94 -5.19 -15.21
C ARG A 246 6.64 -5.95 -14.09
N VAL A 247 6.42 -7.26 -13.97
CA VAL A 247 7.14 -8.12 -13.02
C VAL A 247 8.64 -8.11 -13.31
N ARG A 248 9.05 -8.24 -14.59
CA ARG A 248 10.47 -8.14 -14.98
C ARG A 248 11.08 -6.77 -14.74
N ALA A 249 10.29 -5.70 -14.90
CA ALA A 249 10.78 -4.34 -14.69
C ALA A 249 11.06 -4.00 -13.22
N ARG A 250 10.44 -4.72 -12.27
CA ARG A 250 10.64 -4.58 -10.81
C ARG A 250 10.44 -3.14 -10.32
N LYS A 251 9.42 -2.46 -10.87
CA LYS A 251 9.15 -1.05 -10.62
C LYS A 251 7.71 -0.83 -10.14
N PRO A 252 7.50 -0.02 -9.10
CA PRO A 252 6.18 0.33 -8.61
C PRO A 252 5.27 0.91 -9.70
N VAL A 253 4.11 0.29 -9.94
CA VAL A 253 3.20 0.66 -11.04
C VAL A 253 1.74 0.48 -10.65
N VAL A 254 0.86 1.33 -11.19
CA VAL A 254 -0.60 1.14 -11.19
C VAL A 254 -1.08 0.69 -12.56
N VAL A 255 -1.96 -0.32 -12.57
CA VAL A 255 -2.68 -0.82 -13.75
C VAL A 255 -4.17 -0.60 -13.52
N SER A 256 -4.75 0.40 -14.20
CA SER A 256 -6.17 0.73 -14.11
C SER A 256 -6.99 -0.01 -15.17
N SER A 257 -8.03 -0.72 -14.73
CA SER A 257 -8.85 -1.55 -15.60
C SER A 257 -10.30 -1.68 -15.09
N HIS A 258 -11.02 -2.69 -15.59
CA HIS A 258 -12.46 -2.90 -15.45
C HIS A 258 -12.72 -4.18 -14.68
N ARG A 259 -13.81 -4.19 -13.90
CA ARG A 259 -14.23 -5.36 -13.08
C ARG A 259 -14.06 -6.73 -13.76
N PRO A 260 -14.51 -6.98 -15.01
CA PRO A 260 -14.35 -8.31 -15.63
C PRO A 260 -12.89 -8.68 -15.97
N VAL A 261 -11.99 -7.69 -16.10
CA VAL A 261 -10.60 -7.89 -16.51
C VAL A 261 -9.66 -8.04 -15.30
N LEU A 262 -10.06 -7.55 -14.11
CA LEU A 262 -9.24 -7.60 -12.89
C LEU A 262 -8.85 -9.04 -12.47
N PRO A 263 -9.74 -10.04 -12.54
CA PRO A 263 -9.38 -11.42 -12.23
C PRO A 263 -8.24 -11.94 -13.10
N ASP A 264 -8.27 -11.67 -14.41
CA ASP A 264 -7.23 -12.10 -15.35
C ASP A 264 -5.91 -11.40 -15.06
N ILE A 265 -5.92 -10.10 -14.72
CA ILE A 265 -4.72 -9.37 -14.33
C ILE A 265 -4.06 -10.01 -13.08
N LEU A 266 -4.85 -10.33 -12.05
CA LEU A 266 -4.32 -10.97 -10.84
C LEU A 266 -3.88 -12.42 -11.09
N HIS A 267 -4.56 -13.13 -11.97
CA HIS A 267 -4.16 -14.47 -12.40
C HIS A 267 -2.80 -14.44 -13.11
N GLU A 268 -2.61 -13.52 -14.05
CA GLU A 268 -1.34 -13.34 -14.76
C GLU A 268 -0.22 -12.87 -13.83
N LEU A 269 -0.54 -12.10 -12.77
CA LEU A 269 0.44 -11.77 -11.73
C LEU A 269 0.90 -13.04 -11.00
N ALA A 270 -0.03 -13.88 -10.56
CA ALA A 270 0.30 -15.13 -9.89
C ALA A 270 1.13 -16.07 -10.78
N LEU A 271 0.77 -16.20 -12.06
CA LEU A 271 1.55 -16.99 -13.01
C LEU A 271 2.96 -16.42 -13.22
N ALA A 272 3.07 -15.09 -13.41
CA ALA A 272 4.35 -14.43 -13.66
C ALA A 272 5.31 -14.47 -12.46
N THR A 273 4.79 -14.62 -11.24
CA THR A 273 5.57 -14.76 -10.00
C THR A 273 5.70 -16.21 -9.52
N GLY A 274 5.17 -17.20 -10.24
CA GLY A 274 5.19 -18.61 -9.81
C GLY A 274 4.32 -18.90 -8.58
N THR A 275 3.36 -18.03 -8.27
CA THR A 275 2.44 -18.18 -7.13
C THR A 275 1.29 -19.11 -7.50
N MET A 276 0.98 -20.07 -6.63
CA MET A 276 -0.19 -20.92 -6.80
C MET A 276 -1.47 -20.08 -6.73
N GLY A 277 -2.35 -20.26 -7.73
CA GLY A 277 -3.68 -19.65 -7.73
C GLY A 277 -4.53 -20.15 -6.55
N GLY A 278 -5.43 -19.30 -6.07
CA GLY A 278 -6.35 -19.62 -4.99
C GLY A 278 -7.47 -18.60 -4.85
N SER A 279 -8.41 -18.86 -3.93
CA SER A 279 -9.58 -18.01 -3.69
C SER A 279 -9.23 -16.57 -3.31
N TYR A 280 -8.07 -16.35 -2.69
CA TYR A 280 -7.57 -15.02 -2.31
C TYR A 280 -7.42 -14.07 -3.51
N LEU A 281 -7.08 -14.58 -4.71
CA LEU A 281 -7.03 -13.76 -5.94
C LEU A 281 -8.43 -13.30 -6.37
N GLY A 282 -9.45 -14.13 -6.15
CA GLY A 282 -10.85 -13.75 -6.36
C GLY A 282 -11.26 -12.61 -5.42
N SER A 283 -10.92 -12.71 -4.13
CA SER A 283 -11.17 -11.64 -3.16
C SER A 283 -10.43 -10.34 -3.51
N ALA A 284 -9.18 -10.42 -3.97
CA ALA A 284 -8.41 -9.26 -4.38
C ALA A 284 -8.89 -8.62 -5.70
N SER A 285 -9.53 -9.37 -6.60
CA SER A 285 -10.11 -8.81 -7.84
C SER A 285 -11.52 -8.27 -7.66
N ALA A 286 -12.21 -8.62 -6.56
CA ALA A 286 -13.54 -8.15 -6.20
C ALA A 286 -13.53 -6.71 -5.66
N LEU A 287 -12.99 -5.78 -6.45
CA LEU A 287 -12.80 -4.39 -6.09
C LEU A 287 -14.07 -3.57 -6.33
N GLU A 288 -14.46 -2.73 -5.38
CA GLU A 288 -15.46 -1.67 -5.57
C GLU A 288 -14.92 -0.57 -6.51
N PRO A 289 -15.76 0.32 -7.09
CA PRO A 289 -15.26 1.40 -7.95
C PRO A 289 -14.22 2.28 -7.25
N ALA A 290 -13.08 2.47 -7.90
CA ALA A 290 -11.86 3.10 -7.38
C ALA A 290 -11.15 2.37 -6.23
N ALA A 291 -11.60 1.18 -5.83
CA ALA A 291 -10.79 0.34 -4.95
C ALA A 291 -9.61 -0.26 -5.73
N PHE A 292 -8.55 -0.60 -5.01
CA PHE A 292 -7.35 -1.19 -5.59
C PHE A 292 -6.74 -2.26 -4.69
N SER A 293 -6.05 -3.21 -5.30
CA SER A 293 -5.20 -4.17 -4.61
C SER A 293 -3.73 -3.89 -4.88
N VAL A 294 -2.91 -3.92 -3.84
CA VAL A 294 -1.46 -3.80 -3.90
C VAL A 294 -0.86 -5.20 -3.81
N VAL A 295 -0.22 -5.65 -4.89
CA VAL A 295 0.45 -6.95 -4.94
C VAL A 295 1.94 -6.74 -4.68
N HIS A 296 2.43 -7.25 -3.55
CA HIS A 296 3.83 -7.12 -3.13
C HIS A 296 4.68 -8.28 -3.65
N ILE A 297 5.70 -7.97 -4.44
CA ILE A 297 6.57 -8.96 -5.10
C ILE A 297 8.02 -8.73 -4.66
N PRO A 298 8.80 -9.77 -4.32
CA PRO A 298 10.21 -9.61 -3.96
C PRO A 298 11.01 -9.02 -5.12
N VAL A 299 11.85 -8.03 -4.84
CA VAL A 299 12.68 -7.36 -5.86
C VAL A 299 13.74 -8.32 -6.41
N GLU A 300 14.43 -9.07 -5.55
CA GLU A 300 15.57 -9.91 -5.96
C GLU A 300 15.11 -11.13 -6.76
N HIS A 301 14.08 -11.82 -6.24
CA HIS A 301 13.54 -13.07 -6.79
C HIS A 301 12.02 -12.98 -7.02
N PRO A 302 11.54 -12.27 -8.06
CA PRO A 302 10.10 -12.16 -8.32
C PRO A 302 9.37 -13.50 -8.53
N GLY A 303 10.10 -14.55 -8.96
CA GLY A 303 9.57 -15.90 -9.14
C GLY A 303 9.43 -16.71 -7.84
N ALA A 304 9.80 -16.15 -6.68
CA ALA A 304 9.58 -16.77 -5.37
C ALA A 304 8.12 -16.65 -4.90
N GLY A 305 7.31 -15.84 -5.60
CA GLY A 305 5.89 -15.69 -5.33
C GLY A 305 5.49 -14.29 -4.90
N ILE A 306 4.17 -14.08 -4.81
CA ILE A 306 3.56 -12.89 -4.20
C ILE A 306 3.73 -13.02 -2.68
N VAL A 307 4.31 -12.00 -2.05
CA VAL A 307 4.50 -11.97 -0.58
C VAL A 307 3.19 -11.68 0.13
N ALA A 308 2.45 -10.68 -0.36
CA ALA A 308 1.15 -10.32 0.16
C ALA A 308 0.31 -9.57 -0.88
N ILE A 309 -1.01 -9.59 -0.68
CA ILE A 309 -1.96 -8.73 -1.38
C ILE A 309 -2.79 -8.01 -0.31
N GLU A 310 -2.86 -6.69 -0.41
CA GLU A 310 -3.76 -5.87 0.41
C GLU A 310 -4.74 -5.10 -0.47
N THR A 311 -5.98 -4.95 -0.01
CA THR A 311 -7.06 -4.27 -0.75
C THR A 311 -7.49 -3.02 0.00
N HIS A 312 -7.67 -1.94 -0.75
CA HIS A 312 -7.97 -0.61 -0.24
C HIS A 312 -9.18 -0.01 -0.95
N ASP A 313 -10.14 0.45 -0.16
CA ASP A 313 -11.31 1.18 -0.65
C ASP A 313 -11.08 2.69 -0.59
N PRO A 314 -11.66 3.46 -1.53
CA PRO A 314 -11.55 4.91 -1.53
C PRO A 314 -12.35 5.52 -0.37
N LYS A 315 -11.74 6.44 0.38
CA LYS A 315 -12.42 7.23 1.42
C LYS A 315 -13.01 8.50 0.80
N VAL A 316 -14.33 8.53 0.61
CA VAL A 316 -15.08 9.60 -0.11
C VAL A 316 -16.36 10.01 0.58
#